data_AF-A0A7V6DC58-F1
#
_entry.id   AF-A0A7V6DC58-F1
#
_cell.length_a   1.000
_cell.length_b   1.000
_cell.length_c   1.000
_cell.angle_alpha   90.00
_cell.angle_beta   90.00
_cell.angle_gamma   90.00
#
_symmetry.space_group_name_H-M   'P 1'
#
loop_
_entity.id
_entity.type
_entity.pdbx_description
1 polymer ?
#
loop_
_entity_poly.entity_id
_entity_poly.type
_entity_poly.pdbx_seq_one_letter_code
_entity_poly.pdbx_strand_id
1 'polypeptide(L)'
;MSHIRLMFMIFLTWGLFVLSCAVLAQPQGETPQAFEKRTRWWREAKFGMFIHWGIYAVPADATDLQGRKTIAEWYLHNKQMQVRDYEKFAAQFNPVRFNAREWVRMAKEAGMKYIVITRQAPRRLLHVRYQAD
;
A
#
# COMPACT_ATOMS: atom_id res chain seq x y z
N MET A 1 57.64 28.49 6.07
CA MET A 1 57.20 27.22 6.68
C MET A 1 55.72 27.19 7.07
N SER A 2 55.08 28.32 7.40
CA SER A 2 53.65 28.42 7.73
C SER A 2 52.70 28.14 6.56
N HIS A 3 53.02 28.62 5.35
CA HIS A 3 52.17 28.45 4.17
C HIS A 3 52.01 27.00 3.70
N ILE A 4 53.09 26.20 3.76
CA ILE A 4 53.04 24.78 3.37
C ILE A 4 52.12 24.00 4.32
N ARG A 5 52.22 24.25 5.64
CA ARG A 5 51.35 23.61 6.64
C ARG A 5 49.87 23.99 6.47
N LEU A 6 49.59 25.25 6.13
CA LEU A 6 48.22 25.72 5.87
C LEU A 6 47.63 25.08 4.61
N MET A 7 48.42 24.96 3.54
CA MET A 7 48.00 24.30 2.30
C MET A 7 47.67 22.83 2.54
N PHE A 8 48.52 22.10 3.27
CA PHE A 8 48.25 20.70 3.63
C PHE A 8 46.98 20.54 4.46
N MET A 9 46.71 21.46 5.39
CA MET A 9 45.49 21.43 6.22
C MET A 9 44.23 21.67 5.39
N ILE A 10 44.26 22.57 4.41
CA ILE A 10 43.13 22.84 3.50
C ILE A 10 42.86 21.63 2.59
N PHE A 11 43.91 21.00 2.05
CA PHE A 11 43.74 19.80 1.23
C PHE A 11 43.19 18.62 2.05
N LEU A 12 43.61 18.48 3.31
CA LEU A 12 43.10 17.43 4.19
C LEU A 12 41.61 17.65 4.52
N THR A 13 41.21 18.89 4.84
CA THR A 13 39.82 19.19 5.18
C THR A 13 38.89 19.12 3.97
N TRP A 14 39.34 19.56 2.79
CA TRP A 14 38.58 19.36 1.55
C TRP A 14 38.47 17.88 1.17
N GLY A 15 39.54 17.10 1.35
CA GLY A 15 39.50 15.65 1.16
C GLY A 15 38.50 14.95 2.09
N LEU A 16 38.49 15.32 3.38
CA LEU A 16 37.52 14.81 4.36
C LEU A 16 36.08 15.25 4.04
N PHE A 17 35.88 16.47 3.56
CA PHE A 17 34.56 16.99 3.19
C PHE A 17 33.98 16.25 1.97
N VAL A 18 34.79 16.03 0.93
CA VAL A 18 34.38 15.27 -0.27
C VAL A 18 34.05 13.82 0.09
N LEU A 19 34.84 13.20 0.97
CA LEU A 19 34.58 11.84 1.44
C LEU A 19 33.26 11.74 2.23
N SER A 20 32.96 12.72 3.09
CA SER A 20 31.69 12.79 3.83
C SER A 20 30.48 12.93 2.92
N CYS A 21 30.57 13.71 1.83
CA CYS A 21 29.49 13.85 0.85
C CYS A 21 29.20 12.53 0.11
N ALA A 22 30.23 11.74 -0.21
CA ALA A 22 30.06 10.45 -0.89
C ALA A 22 29.35 9.39 -0.02
N VAL A 23 29.60 9.39 1.30
CA VAL A 23 28.94 8.47 2.25
C VAL A 23 27.44 8.80 2.38
N LEU A 24 27.08 10.09 2.37
CA LEU A 24 25.69 10.53 2.44
C LEU A 24 24.92 10.34 1.12
N ALA A 25 25.65 10.23 -0.01
CA ALA A 25 25.08 10.04 -1.34
C ALA A 25 24.79 8.57 -1.69
N GLN A 26 24.64 7.67 -0.70
CA GLN A 26 24.20 6.30 -0.97
C GLN A 26 22.84 6.32 -1.69
N PRO A 27 22.65 5.53 -2.75
CA PRO A 27 21.40 5.48 -3.47
C PRO A 27 20.27 5.04 -2.54
N GLN A 28 19.25 5.89 -2.39
CA GLN A 28 18.04 5.56 -1.65
C GLN A 28 17.19 4.59 -2.47
N GLY A 29 17.50 3.31 -2.37
CA GLY A 29 16.80 2.26 -3.10
C GLY A 29 17.13 0.87 -2.59
N GLU A 30 16.15 -0.03 -2.67
CA GLU A 30 16.37 -1.45 -2.42
C GLU A 30 17.28 -2.02 -3.51
N THR A 31 18.27 -2.84 -3.13
CA THR A 31 19.11 -3.52 -4.12
C THR A 31 18.29 -4.57 -4.88
N PRO A 32 18.64 -4.90 -6.14
CA PRO A 32 17.93 -5.95 -6.89
C PRO A 32 17.85 -7.29 -6.14
N GLN A 33 18.91 -7.66 -5.41
CA GLN A 33 18.95 -8.89 -4.62
C GLN A 33 17.97 -8.86 -3.44
N ALA A 34 17.88 -7.73 -2.74
CA ALA A 34 16.93 -7.54 -1.65
C ALA A 34 15.48 -7.58 -2.17
N PHE A 35 15.22 -6.93 -3.31
CA PHE A 35 13.91 -6.94 -3.98
C PHE A 35 13.49 -8.37 -4.39
N GLU A 36 14.39 -9.12 -5.01
CA GLU A 36 14.14 -10.51 -5.41
C GLU A 36 13.85 -11.40 -4.20
N LYS A 37 14.65 -11.28 -3.13
CA LYS A 37 14.41 -12.01 -1.88
C LYS A 37 13.04 -11.70 -1.29
N ARG A 38 12.63 -10.43 -1.27
CA ARG A 38 11.36 -9.97 -0.71
C ARG A 38 10.15 -10.37 -1.54
N THR A 39 10.28 -10.42 -2.87
CA THR A 39 9.15 -10.68 -3.79
C THR A 39 9.02 -12.14 -4.20
N ARG A 40 10.04 -12.99 -3.95
CA ARG A 40 10.05 -14.41 -4.27
C ARG A 40 8.75 -15.13 -3.89
N TRP A 41 8.33 -15.06 -2.63
CA TRP A 41 7.13 -15.74 -2.15
C TRP A 41 5.87 -15.31 -2.91
N TRP A 42 5.75 -14.02 -3.26
CA TRP A 42 4.61 -13.49 -4.02
C TRP A 42 4.61 -14.01 -5.45
N ARG A 43 5.80 -14.09 -6.07
CA ARG A 43 5.98 -14.67 -7.41
C ARG A 43 5.66 -16.16 -7.41
N GLU A 44 5.90 -16.87 -6.32
CA GLU A 44 5.60 -18.30 -6.14
C GLU A 44 4.13 -18.56 -5.78
N ALA A 45 3.48 -17.63 -5.09
CA ALA A 45 2.11 -17.76 -4.63
C ALA A 45 1.09 -17.88 -5.78
N LYS A 46 1.29 -17.14 -6.88
CA LYS A 46 0.53 -17.13 -8.17
C LYS A 46 -0.98 -16.83 -8.12
N PHE A 47 -1.67 -17.24 -7.06
CA PHE A 47 -3.11 -17.19 -6.95
C PHE A 47 -3.52 -16.65 -5.57
N GLY A 48 -4.44 -15.70 -5.58
CA GLY A 48 -4.91 -15.05 -4.36
C GLY A 48 -6.27 -14.39 -4.52
N MET A 49 -6.83 -13.98 -3.39
CA MET A 49 -8.13 -13.32 -3.31
C MET A 49 -7.96 -11.80 -3.29
N PHE A 50 -8.79 -11.08 -4.05
CA PHE A 50 -8.88 -9.63 -3.97
C PHE A 50 -10.28 -9.24 -3.51
N ILE A 51 -10.36 -8.57 -2.36
CA ILE A 51 -11.62 -8.18 -1.72
C ILE A 51 -11.79 -6.66 -1.83
N HIS A 52 -12.81 -6.26 -2.59
CA HIS A 52 -13.29 -4.88 -2.65
C HIS A 52 -14.33 -4.67 -1.54
N TRP A 53 -13.92 -4.07 -0.44
CA TRP A 53 -14.80 -3.87 0.71
C TRP A 53 -14.58 -2.52 1.40
N GLY A 54 -15.63 -1.71 1.46
CA GLY A 54 -15.58 -0.38 2.03
C GLY A 54 -16.96 0.26 2.17
N ILE A 55 -16.99 1.57 2.42
CA ILE A 55 -18.21 2.33 2.71
C ILE A 55 -19.22 2.27 1.54
N TYR A 56 -18.75 2.16 0.29
CA TYR A 56 -19.60 1.95 -0.88
C TYR A 56 -20.43 0.65 -0.84
N ALA A 57 -20.06 -0.32 -0.01
CA ALA A 57 -20.81 -1.55 0.15
C ALA A 57 -22.13 -1.34 0.93
N VAL A 58 -22.27 -0.22 1.66
CA VAL A 58 -23.52 0.13 2.38
C VAL A 58 -24.67 0.40 1.41
N PRO A 59 -24.56 1.34 0.43
CA PRO A 59 -25.63 1.55 -0.53
C PRO A 59 -25.79 0.38 -1.52
N ALA A 60 -24.77 -0.46 -1.70
CA ALA A 60 -24.78 -1.65 -2.57
C ALA A 60 -25.30 -1.38 -4.01
N ASP A 61 -25.04 -0.18 -4.53
CA ASP A 61 -25.54 0.28 -5.82
C ASP A 61 -24.38 0.43 -6.83
N ALA A 62 -24.56 -0.19 -7.99
CA ALA A 62 -23.62 -0.22 -9.09
C ALA A 62 -24.23 0.43 -10.34
N THR A 63 -24.85 1.61 -10.17
CA THR A 63 -25.45 2.35 -11.28
C THR A 63 -25.00 3.81 -11.33
N ASP A 64 -24.98 4.40 -12.52
CA ASP A 64 -24.80 5.84 -12.72
C ASP A 64 -26.12 6.62 -12.55
N LEU A 65 -26.09 7.92 -12.84
CA LEU A 65 -27.27 8.80 -12.79
C LEU A 65 -28.34 8.45 -13.85
N GLN A 66 -27.98 7.71 -14.90
CA GLN A 66 -28.89 7.25 -15.95
C GLN A 66 -29.40 5.82 -15.71
N GLY A 67 -29.04 5.20 -14.57
CA GLY A 67 -29.42 3.84 -14.25
C GLY A 67 -28.64 2.77 -15.02
N ARG A 68 -27.57 3.13 -15.72
CA ARG A 68 -26.71 2.17 -16.42
C ARG A 68 -25.80 1.49 -15.40
N LYS A 69 -25.51 0.21 -15.64
CA LYS A 69 -24.65 -0.59 -14.77
C LYS A 69 -23.20 -0.10 -14.82
N THR A 70 -22.59 0.07 -13.65
CA THR A 70 -21.21 0.52 -13.43
C THR A 70 -20.51 -0.31 -12.36
N ILE A 71 -19.38 0.17 -11.83
CA ILE A 71 -18.63 -0.45 -10.72
C ILE A 71 -19.05 0.22 -9.41
N ALA A 72 -19.52 -0.57 -8.44
CA ALA A 72 -20.01 -0.08 -7.15
C ALA A 72 -18.98 0.68 -6.32
N GLU A 73 -17.69 0.34 -6.41
CA GLU A 73 -16.62 1.07 -5.70
C GLU A 73 -16.55 2.56 -6.08
N TRP A 74 -17.03 2.91 -7.27
CA TRP A 74 -17.06 4.28 -7.79
C TRP A 74 -18.35 5.02 -7.42
N TYR A 75 -19.14 4.53 -6.46
CA TYR A 75 -20.45 5.07 -6.08
C TYR A 75 -20.47 6.60 -5.91
N LEU A 76 -19.50 7.16 -5.16
CA LEU A 76 -19.37 8.61 -4.94
C LEU A 76 -19.31 9.38 -6.28
N HIS A 77 -18.49 8.89 -7.21
CA HIS A 77 -18.33 9.48 -8.54
C HIS A 77 -19.57 9.27 -9.41
N ASN A 78 -20.08 8.04 -9.44
CA ASN A 78 -21.22 7.64 -10.28
C ASN A 78 -22.50 8.40 -9.94
N LYS A 79 -22.69 8.71 -8.65
CA LYS A 79 -23.86 9.48 -8.16
C LYS A 79 -23.59 10.98 -8.08
N GLN A 80 -22.40 11.44 -8.47
CA GLN A 80 -21.96 12.84 -8.31
C GLN A 80 -22.26 13.38 -6.91
N MET A 81 -22.10 12.52 -5.91
CA MET A 81 -22.50 12.80 -4.54
C MET A 81 -21.43 13.65 -3.87
N GLN A 82 -21.84 14.53 -2.96
CA GLN A 82 -20.89 15.29 -2.17
C GLN A 82 -20.23 14.40 -1.11
N VAL A 83 -18.94 14.60 -0.86
CA VAL A 83 -18.17 13.81 0.12
C VAL A 83 -18.83 13.79 1.49
N ARG A 84 -19.34 14.94 1.97
CA ARG A 84 -20.03 15.08 3.27
C ARG A 84 -21.25 14.15 3.41
N ASP A 85 -21.93 13.86 2.30
CA ASP A 85 -23.11 13.02 2.29
C ASP A 85 -22.71 11.54 2.22
N TYR A 86 -21.64 11.24 1.48
CA TYR A 86 -21.05 9.90 1.43
C TYR A 86 -20.44 9.48 2.78
N GLU A 87 -19.82 10.39 3.53
CA GLU A 87 -19.26 10.13 4.86
C GLU A 87 -20.31 9.68 5.87
N LYS A 88 -21.60 10.02 5.67
CA LYS A 88 -22.70 9.53 6.53
C LYS A 88 -22.84 8.01 6.48
N PHE A 89 -22.50 7.38 5.36
CA PHE A 89 -22.49 5.91 5.25
C PHE A 89 -21.40 5.27 6.10
N ALA A 90 -20.35 6.00 6.49
CA ALA A 90 -19.30 5.46 7.37
C ALA A 90 -19.87 5.04 8.73
N ALA A 91 -20.84 5.79 9.26
CA ALA A 91 -21.53 5.44 10.51
C ALA A 91 -22.42 4.19 10.39
N GLN A 92 -22.87 3.87 9.18
CA GLN A 92 -23.72 2.71 8.89
C GLN A 92 -22.91 1.46 8.56
N PHE A 93 -21.63 1.62 8.22
CA PHE A 93 -20.74 0.51 7.90
C PHE A 93 -20.36 -0.26 9.19
N ASN A 94 -21.25 -1.16 9.60
CA ASN A 94 -21.06 -2.02 10.76
C ASN A 94 -21.23 -3.51 10.36
N PRO A 95 -20.15 -4.19 9.97
CA PRO A 95 -20.25 -5.55 9.47
C PRO A 95 -20.33 -6.58 10.62
N VAL A 96 -21.48 -6.66 11.26
CA VAL A 96 -21.72 -7.52 12.45
C VAL A 96 -21.56 -9.02 12.19
N ARG A 97 -21.67 -9.46 10.92
CA ARG A 97 -21.48 -10.86 10.49
C ARG A 97 -20.08 -11.14 9.95
N PHE A 98 -19.16 -10.18 10.04
CA PHE A 98 -17.80 -10.37 9.55
C PHE A 98 -17.04 -11.37 10.42
N ASN A 99 -16.49 -12.40 9.78
CA ASN A 99 -15.63 -13.39 10.41
C ASN A 99 -14.38 -13.63 9.57
N ALA A 100 -13.27 -13.02 10.00
CA ALA A 100 -11.98 -13.14 9.31
C ALA A 100 -11.51 -14.60 9.19
N ARG A 101 -11.82 -15.46 10.19
CA ARG A 101 -11.42 -16.88 10.16
C ARG A 101 -12.14 -17.63 9.05
N GLU A 102 -13.43 -17.36 8.85
CA GLU A 102 -14.19 -17.99 7.77
C GLU A 102 -13.67 -17.57 6.39
N TRP A 103 -13.33 -16.29 6.22
CA TRP A 103 -12.77 -15.80 4.96
C TRP A 103 -11.41 -16.42 4.64
N VAL A 104 -10.51 -16.47 5.63
CA VAL A 104 -9.20 -17.11 5.47
C VAL A 104 -9.35 -18.61 5.23
N ARG A 105 -10.26 -19.29 5.96
CA ARG A 105 -10.54 -20.71 5.75
C ARG A 105 -11.02 -20.97 4.32
N MET A 106 -12.00 -20.20 3.84
CA MET A 106 -12.51 -20.32 2.47
C MET A 106 -11.41 -20.07 1.42
N ALA A 107 -10.55 -19.07 1.64
CA ALA A 107 -9.43 -18.79 0.75
C ALA A 107 -8.44 -19.96 0.70
N LYS A 108 -8.09 -20.53 1.87
CA LYS A 108 -7.18 -21.68 1.98
C LYS A 108 -7.78 -22.91 1.31
N GLU A 109 -9.07 -23.19 1.52
CA GLU A 109 -9.81 -24.28 0.89
C GLU A 109 -9.87 -24.12 -0.65
N ALA A 110 -9.98 -22.88 -1.14
CA ALA A 110 -9.92 -22.57 -2.57
C ALA A 110 -8.49 -22.64 -3.16
N GLY A 111 -7.46 -22.90 -2.33
CA GLY A 111 -6.06 -22.96 -2.76
C GLY A 111 -5.37 -21.60 -2.92
N MET A 112 -6.01 -20.51 -2.47
CA MET A 112 -5.45 -19.16 -2.52
C MET A 112 -4.29 -19.01 -1.54
N LYS A 113 -3.23 -18.33 -1.96
CA LYS A 113 -1.97 -18.17 -1.21
C LYS A 113 -1.81 -16.80 -0.56
N TYR A 114 -2.63 -15.84 -0.97
CA TYR A 114 -2.67 -14.51 -0.37
C TYR A 114 -4.07 -13.89 -0.48
N ILE A 115 -4.33 -12.90 0.36
CA ILE A 115 -5.55 -12.08 0.32
C ILE A 115 -5.12 -10.61 0.28
N VAL A 116 -5.69 -9.84 -0.63
CA VAL A 116 -5.58 -8.38 -0.67
C VAL A 116 -6.95 -7.81 -0.37
N ILE A 117 -7.03 -6.90 0.60
CA ILE A 117 -8.26 -6.22 0.99
C ILE A 117 -8.08 -4.74 0.67
N THR A 118 -9.03 -4.15 -0.05
CA THR A 118 -9.02 -2.70 -0.25
C THR A 118 -9.36 -2.02 1.06
N ARG A 119 -8.55 -1.02 1.43
CA ARG A 119 -8.85 -0.16 2.57
C ARG A 119 -9.33 1.18 2.03
N GLN A 120 -10.63 1.41 2.07
CA GLN A 120 -11.19 2.74 1.88
C GLN A 120 -11.36 3.41 3.24
N ALA A 121 -10.24 3.86 3.81
CA ALA A 121 -10.21 4.73 4.98
C ALA A 121 -9.94 6.17 4.52
N PRO A 122 -10.34 7.20 5.27
CA PRO A 122 -10.04 8.60 4.96
C PRO A 122 -8.55 8.93 4.83
N ARG A 123 -7.62 8.04 5.21
CA ARG A 123 -6.18 8.06 4.90
C ARG A 123 -5.56 6.72 5.34
N ARG A 124 -4.63 6.19 4.54
CA ARG A 124 -3.71 5.04 4.81
C ARG A 124 -4.24 3.65 4.43
N LEU A 125 -3.42 2.85 3.73
CA LEU A 125 -3.62 1.44 3.36
C LEU A 125 -3.12 0.49 4.47
N LEU A 126 -3.78 -0.66 4.65
CA LEU A 126 -3.29 -1.77 5.48
C LEU A 126 -3.15 -3.01 4.59
N HIS A 127 -1.95 -3.56 4.52
CA HIS A 127 -1.70 -4.86 3.88
C HIS A 127 -1.72 -5.94 4.97
N VAL A 128 -2.72 -6.81 4.97
CA VAL A 128 -2.76 -7.99 5.85
C VAL A 128 -2.04 -9.13 5.13
N ARG A 129 -0.88 -9.56 5.65
CA ARG A 129 -0.19 -10.76 5.17
C ARG A 129 -0.67 -11.94 6.00
N TYR A 130 -1.21 -12.96 5.34
CA TYR A 130 -1.42 -14.28 5.93
C TYR A 130 -0.58 -15.27 5.12
N GLN A 131 0.33 -15.96 5.79
CA GLN A 131 1.13 -17.02 5.21
C GLN A 131 0.46 -18.33 5.62
N ALA A 132 -0.14 -19.01 4.64
CA ALA A 132 -0.72 -20.32 4.86
C ALA A 132 0.42 -21.35 4.83
N ASP A 133 0.90 -21.71 6.01
CA ASP A 133 1.72 -22.90 6.20
C ASP A 133 0.87 -24.17 5.91
#